data_AF-A0A2P8GRB2-F1
#
_entry.id   AF-A0A2P8GRB2-F1
#
_cell.length_a   1.000
_cell.length_b   1.000
_cell.length_c   1.000
_cell.angle_alpha   90.00
_cell.angle_beta   90.00
_cell.angle_gamma   90.00
#
_symmetry.space_group_name_H-M   'P 1'
#
loop_
_entity.id
_entity.type
_entity.pdbx_description
1 polymer ?
#
loop_
_entity_poly.entity_id
_entity_poly.type
_entity_poly.pdbx_seq_one_letter_code
_entity_poly.pdbx_strand_id
1 'polypeptide(L)'
;MTAPAHRGSRRRRLGEAIAVLPARLVGAVLGVLTGALRRLRSPRPIHRTGIVLEGRIESTGPAHPEVEPSGIAWIDATAPGRVEARLSRGIGVPVPVPDVWGLAFRQALDTARLGVPASGDVLLATVAGSGGLGRFVPAVRLSPWGASFGSVMPYRSTRGPVLVSARTVSGAPASATTVGQARELGRTPWILQLLWATPRGPWRVFATLTLSAADGAAVDRADLRFDPLSSPPTGAGTFAWTRALRKRSYRAARRD
;
A
#
# COMPACT_ATOMS: atom_id res chain seq x y z
N MET A 1 25.91 -9.00 37.84
CA MET A 1 25.79 -7.60 37.39
C MET A 1 24.77 -7.57 36.25
N THR A 2 23.51 -7.27 36.57
CA THR A 2 22.34 -7.42 35.69
C THR A 2 21.75 -6.05 35.32
N ALA A 3 21.30 -5.95 34.06
CA ALA A 3 21.07 -4.73 33.28
C ALA A 3 19.82 -3.89 33.64
N PRO A 4 19.72 -2.62 33.16
CA PRO A 4 18.47 -1.90 33.09
C PRO A 4 17.91 -1.88 31.64
N ALA A 5 16.99 -2.78 31.30
CA ALA A 5 16.28 -2.82 30.00
C ALA A 5 14.84 -2.26 30.03
N HIS A 6 14.37 -1.70 31.15
CA HIS A 6 12.93 -1.44 31.36
C HIS A 6 12.41 -0.03 31.02
N ARG A 7 13.27 0.98 30.79
CA ARG A 7 12.81 2.37 30.53
C ARG A 7 12.34 2.63 29.09
N GLY A 8 12.90 1.94 28.10
CA GLY A 8 12.59 2.18 26.67
C GLY A 8 11.20 1.67 26.24
N SER A 9 10.72 0.57 26.83
CA SER A 9 9.45 -0.05 26.45
C SER A 9 8.22 0.71 26.96
N ARG A 10 8.30 1.33 28.15
CA ARG A 10 7.21 2.14 28.73
C ARG A 10 6.95 3.43 27.93
N ARG A 11 8.01 4.17 27.53
CA ARG A 11 7.86 5.40 26.72
C ARG A 11 7.28 5.11 25.32
N ARG A 12 7.67 4.00 24.69
CA ARG A 12 7.09 3.55 23.41
C ARG A 12 5.59 3.20 23.53
N ARG A 13 5.17 2.52 24.60
CA ARG A 13 3.76 2.19 24.86
C ARG A 13 2.90 3.43 25.15
N LEU A 14 3.42 4.42 25.88
CA LEU A 14 2.72 5.69 26.14
C LEU A 14 2.54 6.54 24.88
N GLY A 15 3.56 6.62 24.01
CA GLY A 15 3.44 7.33 22.73
C GLY A 15 2.42 6.71 21.78
N GLU A 16 2.35 5.37 21.74
CA GLU A 16 1.29 4.65 20.99
C GLU A 16 -0.10 4.88 21.59
N ALA A 17 -0.24 4.90 22.91
CA ALA A 17 -1.51 5.16 23.60
C ALA A 17 -2.05 6.58 23.33
N ILE A 18 -1.17 7.59 23.32
CA ILE A 18 -1.54 9.00 23.06
C ILE A 18 -2.00 9.20 21.61
N ALA A 19 -1.41 8.51 20.64
CA ALA A 19 -1.81 8.60 19.23
C ALA A 19 -3.12 7.83 18.91
N VAL A 20 -3.55 6.88 19.76
CA VAL A 20 -4.74 6.04 19.50
C VAL A 20 -6.04 6.82 19.63
N LEU A 21 -6.16 7.75 20.59
CA LEU A 21 -7.36 8.55 20.80
C LEU A 21 -7.72 9.46 19.60
N PRO A 22 -6.81 10.33 19.11
CA PRO A 22 -7.08 11.12 17.91
C PRO A 22 -7.28 10.24 16.67
N ALA A 23 -6.54 9.12 16.56
CA ALA A 23 -6.73 8.17 15.47
C ALA A 23 -8.13 7.51 15.47
N ARG A 24 -8.70 7.21 16.64
CA ARG A 24 -10.08 6.71 16.76
C ARG A 24 -11.11 7.74 16.31
N LEU A 25 -10.87 9.01 16.61
CA LEU A 25 -11.73 10.15 16.25
C LEU A 25 -11.75 10.35 14.73
N VAL A 26 -10.57 10.46 14.11
CA VAL A 26 -10.46 10.54 12.64
C VAL A 26 -11.02 9.27 11.99
N GLY A 27 -10.74 8.09 12.55
CA GLY A 27 -11.27 6.83 12.04
C GLY A 27 -12.79 6.72 12.13
N ALA A 28 -13.40 7.35 13.14
CA ALA A 28 -14.85 7.46 13.25
C ALA A 28 -15.44 8.32 12.13
N VAL A 29 -14.86 9.50 11.88
CA VAL A 29 -15.27 10.42 10.81
C VAL A 29 -15.14 9.74 9.45
N LEU A 30 -13.97 9.13 9.16
CA LEU A 30 -13.77 8.36 7.94
C LEU A 30 -14.78 7.21 7.83
N GLY A 31 -15.14 6.55 8.93
CA GLY A 31 -16.13 5.48 8.94
C GLY A 31 -17.54 5.95 8.60
N VAL A 32 -17.96 7.09 9.15
CA VAL A 32 -19.26 7.72 8.84
C VAL A 32 -19.32 8.16 7.39
N LEU A 33 -18.30 8.87 6.91
CA LEU A 33 -18.22 9.30 5.50
C LEU A 33 -18.26 8.10 4.55
N THR A 34 -17.47 7.04 4.83
CA THR A 34 -17.47 5.81 4.03
C THR A 34 -18.86 5.15 4.01
N GLY A 35 -19.54 5.08 5.17
CA GLY A 35 -20.88 4.52 5.29
C GLY A 35 -21.95 5.33 4.54
N ALA A 36 -21.87 6.66 4.61
CA ALA A 36 -22.76 7.57 3.87
C ALA A 36 -22.55 7.45 2.35
N LEU A 37 -21.29 7.47 1.89
CA LEU A 37 -20.96 7.20 0.50
C LEU A 37 -21.50 5.83 0.06
N ARG A 38 -21.51 4.81 0.93
CA ARG A 38 -21.97 3.46 0.55
C ARG A 38 -23.44 3.44 0.20
N ARG A 39 -24.25 4.04 1.06
CA ARG A 39 -25.71 4.11 0.87
C ARG A 39 -26.08 4.83 -0.42
N LEU A 40 -25.28 5.83 -0.81
CA LEU A 40 -25.46 6.58 -2.06
C LEU A 40 -24.88 5.85 -3.29
N ARG A 41 -23.99 4.86 -3.11
CA ARG A 41 -23.09 4.36 -4.18
C ARG A 41 -22.88 2.83 -4.17
N SER A 42 -23.82 2.06 -3.63
CA SER A 42 -23.76 0.59 -3.59
C SER A 42 -23.46 -0.01 -4.98
N PRO A 43 -22.63 -1.08 -5.11
CA PRO A 43 -22.07 -1.94 -4.06
C PRO A 43 -20.67 -1.54 -3.52
N ARG A 44 -20.02 -0.49 -4.06
CA ARG A 44 -18.71 -0.02 -3.58
C ARG A 44 -18.73 1.52 -3.35
N PRO A 45 -18.65 2.01 -2.10
CA PRO A 45 -18.68 3.44 -1.78
C PRO A 45 -17.54 4.26 -2.40
N ILE A 46 -16.38 3.61 -2.50
CA ILE A 46 -15.07 4.12 -2.90
C ILE A 46 -14.41 3.03 -3.77
N HIS A 47 -13.58 3.38 -4.75
CA HIS A 47 -12.93 2.43 -5.67
C HIS A 47 -13.89 1.60 -6.57
N ARG A 48 -14.91 2.23 -7.19
CA ARG A 48 -15.80 1.53 -8.17
C ARG A 48 -15.12 1.15 -9.48
N THR A 49 -14.12 1.91 -9.89
CA THR A 49 -13.41 1.72 -11.15
C THR A 49 -11.96 1.44 -10.80
N GLY A 50 -11.57 0.18 -10.95
CA GLY A 50 -10.19 -0.26 -10.86
C GLY A 50 -9.69 -0.80 -12.19
N ILE A 51 -8.43 -1.21 -12.22
CA ILE A 51 -7.86 -2.12 -13.22
C ILE A 51 -7.24 -3.24 -12.41
N VAL A 52 -7.67 -4.48 -12.66
CA VAL A 52 -6.99 -5.66 -12.12
C VAL A 52 -5.73 -5.88 -12.94
N LEU A 53 -4.62 -6.09 -12.23
CA LEU A 53 -3.31 -6.25 -12.81
C LEU A 53 -2.68 -7.53 -12.27
N GLU A 54 -1.86 -8.16 -13.09
CA GLU A 54 -1.05 -9.31 -12.73
C GLU A 54 0.39 -8.99 -13.06
N GLY A 55 1.32 -9.67 -12.41
CA GLY A 55 2.72 -9.40 -12.68
C GLY A 55 3.70 -10.14 -11.79
N ARG A 56 4.87 -9.53 -11.64
CA ARG A 56 5.98 -10.11 -10.89
C ARG A 56 6.72 -9.04 -10.11
N ILE A 57 7.22 -9.45 -8.96
CA ILE A 57 8.22 -8.70 -8.20
C ILE A 57 9.57 -9.39 -8.36
N GLU A 58 10.62 -8.60 -8.48
CA GLU A 58 12.01 -9.05 -8.61
C GLU A 58 12.91 -8.26 -7.67
N SER A 59 13.84 -8.92 -6.99
CA SER A 59 14.84 -8.25 -6.18
C SER A 59 15.81 -7.46 -7.06
N THR A 60 16.27 -6.29 -6.60
CA THR A 60 17.33 -5.52 -7.27
C THR A 60 18.74 -6.04 -6.96
N GLY A 61 18.88 -7.33 -6.65
CA GLY A 61 20.12 -7.93 -6.14
C GLY A 61 20.31 -7.74 -4.62
N PRO A 62 21.43 -8.21 -4.06
CA PRO A 62 21.73 -8.07 -2.63
C PRO A 62 21.86 -6.60 -2.25
N ALA A 63 21.37 -6.24 -1.07
CA ALA A 63 21.62 -4.90 -0.53
C ALA A 63 23.13 -4.67 -0.40
N HIS A 64 23.59 -3.45 -0.71
CA HIS A 64 24.98 -3.06 -0.48
C HIS A 64 25.31 -3.27 1.01
N PRO A 65 26.49 -3.80 1.39
CA PRO A 65 26.81 -4.15 2.78
C PRO A 65 26.64 -3.01 3.79
N GLU A 66 26.78 -1.76 3.33
CA GLU A 66 26.64 -0.54 4.14
C GLU A 66 25.18 -0.09 4.33
N VAL A 67 24.24 -0.68 3.59
CA VAL A 67 22.83 -0.33 3.66
C VAL A 67 22.20 -1.09 4.81
N GLU A 68 21.93 -0.38 5.90
CA GLU A 68 21.20 -1.00 7.02
C GLU A 68 19.88 -1.65 6.55
N PRO A 69 19.55 -2.86 7.06
CA PRO A 69 18.27 -3.52 6.76
C PRO A 69 17.07 -2.70 7.22
N SER A 70 15.91 -2.93 6.59
CA SER A 70 14.64 -2.31 6.99
C SER A 70 14.06 -2.92 8.28
N GLY A 71 14.40 -4.18 8.57
CA GLY A 71 13.79 -4.98 9.64
C GLY A 71 12.43 -5.57 9.26
N ILE A 72 12.06 -5.54 7.97
CA ILE A 72 10.88 -6.21 7.41
C ILE A 72 11.38 -7.32 6.48
N ALA A 73 11.11 -8.58 6.83
CA ALA A 73 11.60 -9.74 6.08
C ALA A 73 11.18 -9.71 4.60
N TRP A 74 9.97 -9.27 4.29
CA TRP A 74 9.50 -9.11 2.92
C TRP A 74 10.34 -8.14 2.08
N ILE A 75 10.94 -7.12 2.70
CA ILE A 75 11.81 -6.15 2.03
C ILE A 75 13.25 -6.70 1.99
N ASP A 76 13.77 -7.13 3.14
CA ASP A 76 15.17 -7.49 3.34
C ASP A 76 15.54 -8.83 2.66
N ALA A 77 14.55 -9.70 2.45
CA ALA A 77 14.69 -10.99 1.78
C ALA A 77 13.66 -11.11 0.65
N THR A 78 13.57 -10.08 -0.21
CA THR A 78 12.63 -10.07 -1.34
C THR A 78 12.91 -11.24 -2.27
N ALA A 79 12.00 -12.21 -2.28
CA ALA A 79 12.04 -13.31 -3.25
C ALA A 79 11.31 -12.89 -4.53
N PRO A 80 11.76 -13.34 -5.72
CA PRO A 80 10.97 -13.21 -6.93
C PRO A 80 9.64 -13.96 -6.79
N GLY A 81 8.55 -13.41 -7.33
CA GLY A 81 7.26 -14.09 -7.27
C GLY A 81 6.14 -13.40 -8.05
N ARG A 82 5.05 -14.15 -8.26
CA ARG A 82 3.85 -13.62 -8.91
C ARG A 82 3.14 -12.63 -8.00
N VAL A 83 2.54 -11.62 -8.62
CA VAL A 83 1.82 -10.55 -7.96
C VAL A 83 0.43 -10.42 -8.57
N GLU A 84 -0.58 -10.35 -7.71
CA GLU A 84 -1.90 -9.85 -8.05
C GLU A 84 -2.01 -8.41 -7.56
N ALA A 85 -2.52 -7.51 -8.39
CA ALA A 85 -2.58 -6.11 -8.11
C ALA A 85 -3.89 -5.47 -8.58
N ARG A 86 -4.18 -4.31 -8.03
CA ARG A 86 -5.32 -3.48 -8.41
C ARG A 86 -4.95 -2.02 -8.30
N LEU A 87 -5.04 -1.33 -9.43
CA LEU A 87 -5.05 0.12 -9.47
C LEU A 87 -6.50 0.60 -9.32
N SER A 88 -6.76 1.65 -8.56
CA SER A 88 -8.13 2.13 -8.36
C SER A 88 -8.20 3.61 -7.99
N ARG A 89 -9.38 4.21 -8.22
CA ARG A 89 -9.70 5.58 -7.84
C ARG A 89 -10.31 5.65 -6.43
N GLY A 90 -9.70 6.41 -5.53
CA GLY A 90 -10.04 6.48 -4.11
C GLY A 90 -11.42 7.06 -3.83
N ILE A 91 -11.65 8.31 -4.22
CA ILE A 91 -12.91 9.03 -3.99
C ILE A 91 -13.99 8.55 -4.97
N GLY A 92 -13.60 8.14 -6.18
CA GLY A 92 -14.50 7.61 -7.20
C GLY A 92 -15.33 8.71 -7.87
N VAL A 93 -14.73 9.88 -8.08
CA VAL A 93 -15.31 10.95 -8.90
C VAL A 93 -15.18 10.62 -10.40
N PRO A 94 -16.10 11.09 -11.27
CA PRO A 94 -16.00 10.87 -12.72
C PRO A 94 -14.70 11.44 -13.32
N VAL A 95 -14.19 10.82 -14.39
CA VAL A 95 -13.16 11.43 -15.24
C VAL A 95 -13.75 12.71 -15.86
N PRO A 96 -13.00 13.83 -15.97
CA PRO A 96 -11.56 14.00 -15.76
C PRO A 96 -11.15 14.57 -14.38
N VAL A 97 -12.03 14.58 -13.37
CA VAL A 97 -11.74 15.20 -12.06
C VAL A 97 -10.55 14.50 -11.39
N PRO A 98 -9.58 15.20 -10.76
CA PRO A 98 -8.50 14.57 -9.99
C PRO A 98 -9.00 13.66 -8.87
N ASP A 99 -8.24 12.62 -8.54
CA ASP A 99 -8.56 11.70 -7.44
C ASP A 99 -7.29 11.23 -6.72
N VAL A 100 -7.43 10.69 -5.51
CA VAL A 100 -6.39 9.91 -4.85
C VAL A 100 -6.37 8.53 -5.50
N TRP A 101 -5.24 8.13 -6.09
CA TRP A 101 -5.13 6.82 -6.70
C TRP A 101 -4.55 5.82 -5.70
N GLY A 102 -5.15 4.63 -5.64
CA GLY A 102 -4.68 3.52 -4.82
C GLY A 102 -4.07 2.43 -5.69
N LEU A 103 -2.86 1.98 -5.34
CA LEU A 103 -2.24 0.77 -5.86
C LEU A 103 -2.16 -0.25 -4.72
N ALA A 104 -2.92 -1.33 -4.85
CA ALA A 104 -2.88 -2.45 -3.92
C ALA A 104 -2.30 -3.67 -4.63
N PHE A 105 -1.44 -4.43 -3.95
CA PHE A 105 -0.91 -5.67 -4.50
C PHE A 105 -0.57 -6.69 -3.43
N ARG A 106 -0.60 -7.96 -3.82
CA ARG A 106 -0.25 -9.13 -3.01
C ARG A 106 0.74 -9.97 -3.79
N GLN A 107 1.87 -10.27 -3.18
CA GLN A 107 2.78 -11.27 -3.70
C GLN A 107 2.36 -12.66 -3.22
N ALA A 108 2.16 -13.59 -4.14
CA ALA A 108 2.06 -15.00 -3.81
C ALA A 108 3.48 -15.54 -3.55
N LEU A 109 3.76 -15.97 -2.31
CA LEU A 109 5.00 -16.67 -1.99
C LEU A 109 4.67 -18.14 -1.70
N ASP A 110 5.61 -19.02 -2.03
CA ASP A 110 5.50 -20.45 -1.76
C ASP A 110 5.55 -20.70 -0.25
N THR A 111 4.37 -20.97 0.34
CA THR A 111 4.19 -21.20 1.78
C THR A 111 4.95 -22.44 2.27
N ALA A 112 5.24 -23.41 1.40
CA ALA A 112 5.92 -24.64 1.77
C ALA A 112 7.41 -24.42 2.09
N ARG A 113 8.04 -23.37 1.53
CA ARG A 113 9.45 -23.07 1.74
C ARG A 113 9.74 -22.24 2.99
N LEU A 114 8.75 -21.50 3.49
CA LEU A 114 8.98 -20.47 4.52
C LEU A 114 8.45 -20.83 5.91
N GLY A 115 7.65 -21.90 6.06
CA GLY A 115 7.12 -22.31 7.37
C GLY A 115 6.19 -21.29 8.04
N VAL A 116 5.85 -20.20 7.34
CA VAL A 116 4.90 -19.15 7.73
C VAL A 116 4.05 -18.77 6.52
N PRO A 117 2.80 -18.30 6.71
CA PRO A 117 1.98 -17.79 5.62
C PRO A 117 2.72 -16.67 4.89
N ALA A 118 3.06 -16.92 3.63
CA ALA A 118 3.91 -16.07 2.84
C ALA A 118 3.04 -15.34 1.81
N SER A 119 2.44 -14.25 2.24
CA SER A 119 1.92 -13.18 1.37
C SER A 119 1.42 -12.06 2.27
N GLY A 120 1.57 -10.82 1.83
CA GLY A 120 0.94 -9.70 2.51
C GLY A 120 0.53 -8.62 1.54
N ASP A 121 -0.61 -8.03 1.84
CA ASP A 121 -1.22 -6.96 1.09
C ASP A 121 -0.46 -5.67 1.34
N VAL A 122 0.10 -5.12 0.27
CA VAL A 122 0.68 -3.79 0.26
C VAL A 122 -0.35 -2.84 -0.31
N LEU A 123 -0.72 -1.82 0.46
CA LEU A 123 -1.61 -0.75 0.01
C LEU A 123 -0.85 0.56 -0.03
N LEU A 124 -0.79 1.14 -1.23
CA LEU A 124 -0.20 2.44 -1.47
C LEU A 124 -1.26 3.40 -2.02
N ALA A 125 -1.09 4.68 -1.74
CA ALA A 125 -1.89 5.76 -2.29
C ALA A 125 -0.97 6.84 -2.87
N THR A 126 -1.46 7.62 -3.83
CA THR A 126 -0.73 8.79 -4.32
C THR A 126 -0.42 9.75 -3.18
N VAL A 127 0.83 10.20 -3.10
CA VAL A 127 1.31 11.10 -2.03
C VAL A 127 1.68 12.49 -2.57
N ALA A 128 1.66 13.48 -1.68
CA ALA A 128 2.01 14.86 -1.99
C ALA A 128 3.47 14.99 -2.42
N GLY A 129 4.36 14.17 -1.84
CA GLY A 129 5.75 14.09 -2.26
C GLY A 129 6.51 12.94 -1.61
N SER A 130 7.70 12.66 -2.13
CA SER A 130 8.62 11.63 -1.62
C SER A 130 9.52 12.18 -0.48
N GLY A 131 9.55 13.49 -0.23
CA GLY A 131 10.34 14.13 0.84
C GLY A 131 9.48 14.70 1.98
N GLY A 132 10.12 14.91 3.14
CA GLY A 132 9.51 15.60 4.28
C GLY A 132 8.17 15.02 4.75
N LEU A 133 7.22 15.90 5.09
CA LEU A 133 5.87 15.51 5.49
C LEU A 133 5.01 15.01 4.33
N GLY A 134 5.39 15.28 3.07
CA GLY A 134 4.62 14.90 1.89
C GLY A 134 4.39 13.39 1.76
N ARG A 135 5.26 12.60 2.40
CA ARG A 135 5.18 11.12 2.50
C ARG A 135 3.96 10.61 3.25
N PHE A 136 3.38 11.45 4.12
CA PHE A 136 2.28 11.13 5.01
C PHE A 136 0.97 11.81 4.58
N VAL A 137 0.98 12.52 3.44
CA VAL A 137 -0.16 13.29 2.95
C VAL A 137 -0.64 12.68 1.64
N PRO A 138 -1.83 12.07 1.59
CA PRO A 138 -2.45 11.66 0.34
C PRO A 138 -2.63 12.86 -0.59
N ALA A 139 -2.43 12.66 -1.90
CA ALA A 139 -2.58 13.70 -2.90
C ALA A 139 -3.57 13.30 -3.98
N VAL A 140 -4.40 14.28 -4.38
CA VAL A 140 -5.25 14.19 -5.56
C VAL A 140 -4.40 14.42 -6.81
N ARG A 141 -4.53 13.54 -7.80
CA ARG A 141 -3.80 13.58 -9.07
C ARG A 141 -4.76 13.33 -10.22
N LEU A 142 -4.53 14.01 -11.34
CA LEU A 142 -5.24 13.74 -12.59
C LEU A 142 -4.92 12.33 -13.14
N SER A 143 -3.67 11.90 -12.98
CA SER A 143 -3.16 10.63 -13.48
C SER A 143 -2.27 9.94 -12.45
N PRO A 144 -2.33 8.60 -12.34
CA PRO A 144 -1.46 7.83 -11.45
C PRO A 144 -0.05 7.63 -12.01
N TRP A 145 0.14 7.76 -13.32
CA TRP A 145 1.27 7.16 -14.01
C TRP A 145 2.61 7.87 -13.78
N GLY A 146 2.61 9.16 -13.50
CA GLY A 146 3.80 9.91 -13.07
C GLY A 146 3.85 10.16 -11.55
N ALA A 147 2.86 9.67 -10.80
CA ALA A 147 2.75 9.96 -9.38
C ALA A 147 3.63 9.02 -8.55
N SER A 148 4.10 9.52 -7.40
CA SER A 148 4.64 8.66 -6.35
C SER A 148 3.51 8.07 -5.52
N PHE A 149 3.58 6.76 -5.29
CA PHE A 149 2.70 6.03 -4.39
C PHE A 149 3.41 5.78 -3.06
N GLY A 150 2.72 5.90 -1.94
CA GLY A 150 3.26 5.63 -0.63
C GLY A 150 2.27 4.92 0.28
N SER A 151 2.77 4.19 1.27
CA SER A 151 1.91 3.52 2.26
C SER A 151 1.15 4.51 3.16
N VAL A 152 1.55 5.80 3.15
CA VAL A 152 1.09 6.95 3.96
C VAL A 152 1.31 6.75 5.45
N MET A 153 1.10 5.55 5.96
CA MET A 153 1.32 5.13 7.32
C MET A 153 2.50 4.15 7.36
N PRO A 154 3.39 4.25 8.36
CA PRO A 154 4.51 3.35 8.48
C PRO A 154 4.05 1.96 8.95
N TYR A 155 4.68 0.93 8.40
CA TYR A 155 4.73 -0.40 9.00
C TYR A 155 5.65 -0.37 10.22
N ARG A 156 5.39 -1.26 11.19
CA ARG A 156 6.30 -1.52 12.30
C ARG A 156 7.27 -2.63 11.87
N SER A 157 8.56 -2.39 11.99
CA SER A 157 9.62 -3.38 11.77
C SER A 157 10.36 -3.69 13.07
N THR A 158 11.28 -4.65 13.04
CA THR A 158 12.19 -4.93 14.17
C THR A 158 13.17 -3.79 14.43
N ARG A 159 13.40 -2.91 13.44
CA ARG A 159 14.32 -1.76 13.51
C ARG A 159 13.61 -0.41 13.62
N GLY A 160 12.29 -0.36 13.50
CA GLY A 160 11.50 0.85 13.70
C GLY A 160 10.37 1.03 12.69
N PRO A 161 9.81 2.24 12.57
CA PRO A 161 8.83 2.54 11.53
C PRO A 161 9.48 2.49 10.14
N VAL A 162 8.81 1.85 9.17
CA VAL A 162 9.22 1.76 7.77
C VAL A 162 8.07 2.17 6.87
N LEU A 163 8.34 3.07 5.93
CA LEU A 163 7.42 3.40 4.83
C LEU A 163 7.79 2.60 3.59
N VAL A 164 6.77 2.24 2.81
CA VAL A 164 6.93 1.63 1.48
C VAL A 164 6.40 2.61 0.44
N SER A 165 7.07 2.67 -0.71
CA SER A 165 6.72 3.53 -1.84
C SER A 165 6.87 2.77 -3.15
N ALA A 166 6.14 3.21 -4.18
CA ALA A 166 6.31 2.78 -5.55
C ALA A 166 6.43 4.00 -6.47
N ARG A 167 7.37 3.97 -7.41
CA ARG A 167 7.54 5.00 -8.44
C ARG A 167 7.63 4.38 -9.82
N THR A 168 6.97 5.01 -10.79
CA THR A 168 7.05 4.59 -12.20
C THR A 168 8.47 4.75 -12.74
N VAL A 169 8.91 3.73 -13.44
CA VAL A 169 10.10 3.74 -14.29
C VAL A 169 9.68 3.89 -15.74
N SER A 170 8.72 3.08 -16.21
CA SER A 170 8.24 3.09 -17.60
C SER A 170 6.86 2.42 -17.72
N GLY A 171 6.26 2.47 -18.92
CA GLY A 171 4.99 1.80 -19.21
C GLY A 171 3.77 2.54 -18.68
N ALA A 172 3.81 3.88 -18.72
CA ALA A 172 2.69 4.73 -18.35
C ALA A 172 1.66 4.81 -19.50
N PRO A 173 0.41 4.37 -19.31
CA PRO A 173 -0.65 4.55 -20.29
C PRO A 173 -0.96 6.01 -20.62
N ALA A 174 -1.26 6.29 -21.88
CA ALA A 174 -1.68 7.58 -22.39
C ALA A 174 -3.21 7.76 -22.36
N SER A 175 -3.99 6.68 -22.44
CA SER A 175 -5.45 6.78 -22.44
C SER A 175 -6.02 7.42 -21.17
N ALA A 176 -7.02 8.28 -21.34
CA ALA A 176 -7.82 8.84 -20.25
C ALA A 176 -8.91 7.89 -19.74
N THR A 177 -9.26 6.85 -20.51
CA THR A 177 -10.33 5.90 -20.15
C THR A 177 -9.76 4.66 -19.48
N THR A 178 -10.47 4.09 -18.51
CA THR A 178 -10.01 2.88 -17.82
C THR A 178 -9.86 1.68 -18.77
N VAL A 179 -10.75 1.53 -19.76
CA VAL A 179 -10.66 0.46 -20.76
C VAL A 179 -9.43 0.65 -21.66
N GLY A 180 -9.16 1.87 -22.12
CA GLY A 180 -7.96 2.15 -22.92
C GLY A 180 -6.68 1.94 -22.11
N GLN A 181 -6.66 2.38 -20.85
CA GLN A 181 -5.54 2.13 -19.93
C GLN A 181 -5.28 0.63 -19.75
N ALA A 182 -6.33 -0.18 -19.53
CA ALA A 182 -6.20 -1.63 -19.42
C ALA A 182 -5.65 -2.25 -20.72
N ARG A 183 -6.15 -1.83 -21.89
CA ARG A 183 -5.63 -2.32 -23.19
C ARG A 183 -4.16 -1.98 -23.39
N GLU A 184 -3.73 -0.78 -23.03
CA GLU A 184 -2.32 -0.38 -23.14
C GLU A 184 -1.45 -1.19 -22.17
N LEU A 185 -1.90 -1.42 -20.93
CA LEU A 185 -1.20 -2.24 -19.95
C LEU A 185 -1.10 -3.73 -20.33
N GLY A 186 -2.02 -4.23 -21.16
CA GLY A 186 -1.91 -5.57 -21.75
C GLY A 186 -0.81 -5.68 -22.79
N ARG A 187 -0.49 -4.58 -23.49
CA ARG A 187 0.56 -4.54 -24.53
C ARG A 187 1.92 -4.13 -23.99
N THR A 188 1.95 -3.23 -23.02
CA THR A 188 3.17 -2.67 -22.46
C THR A 188 3.08 -2.68 -20.94
N PRO A 189 3.90 -3.50 -20.25
CA PRO A 189 3.86 -3.59 -18.80
C PRO A 189 4.22 -2.26 -18.14
N TRP A 190 3.54 -1.94 -17.04
CA TRP A 190 3.90 -0.85 -16.15
C TRP A 190 5.01 -1.31 -15.19
N ILE A 191 6.17 -0.68 -15.32
CA ILE A 191 7.36 -1.00 -14.52
C ILE A 191 7.51 0.04 -13.42
N LEU A 192 7.55 -0.44 -12.18
CA LEU A 192 7.68 0.34 -10.96
C LEU A 192 8.93 -0.09 -10.20
N GLN A 193 9.60 0.86 -9.56
CA GLN A 193 10.53 0.55 -8.48
C GLN A 193 9.78 0.60 -7.15
N LEU A 194 10.01 -0.41 -6.32
CA LEU A 194 9.59 -0.44 -4.93
C LEU A 194 10.72 0.07 -4.05
N LEU A 195 10.37 1.00 -3.16
CA LEU A 195 11.30 1.67 -2.28
C LEU A 195 10.83 1.56 -0.83
N TRP A 196 11.79 1.60 0.08
CA TRP A 196 11.53 1.74 1.50
C TRP A 196 12.33 2.89 2.11
N ALA A 197 11.86 3.41 3.23
CA ALA A 197 12.57 4.41 4.01
C ALA A 197 12.14 4.37 5.48
N THR A 198 13.02 4.81 6.37
CA THR A 198 12.58 5.29 7.68
C THR A 198 11.79 6.60 7.50
N PRO A 199 10.99 7.07 8.48
CA PRO A 199 10.17 8.27 8.35
C PRO A 199 10.92 9.52 7.87
N ARG A 200 12.19 9.65 8.25
CA ARG A 200 13.06 10.79 7.91
C ARG A 200 14.26 10.42 7.03
N GLY A 201 14.44 9.14 6.71
CA GLY A 201 15.59 8.64 5.97
C GLY A 201 15.41 8.72 4.45
N PRO A 202 16.51 8.54 3.70
CA PRO A 202 16.46 8.47 2.24
C PRO A 202 15.67 7.25 1.78
N TRP A 203 15.07 7.33 0.59
CA TRP A 203 14.46 6.18 -0.07
C TRP A 203 15.52 5.25 -0.61
N ARG A 204 15.30 3.95 -0.41
CA ARG A 204 16.17 2.87 -0.87
C ARG A 204 15.34 1.94 -1.73
N VAL A 205 15.79 1.69 -2.96
CA VAL A 205 15.16 0.71 -3.85
C VAL A 205 15.46 -0.69 -3.30
N PHE A 206 14.48 -1.58 -3.32
CA PHE A 206 14.67 -2.99 -2.94
C PHE A 206 14.14 -3.97 -3.97
N ALA A 207 13.20 -3.55 -4.83
CA ALA A 207 12.62 -4.42 -5.83
C ALA A 207 12.11 -3.65 -7.05
N THR A 208 11.94 -4.38 -8.15
CA THR A 208 11.18 -3.97 -9.32
C THR A 208 9.84 -4.70 -9.31
N LEU A 209 8.76 -3.98 -9.57
CA LEU A 209 7.40 -4.50 -9.73
C LEU A 209 6.96 -4.23 -11.16
N THR A 210 6.70 -5.31 -11.90
CA THR A 210 6.20 -5.24 -13.28
C THR A 210 4.76 -5.70 -13.29
N LEU A 211 3.85 -4.87 -13.83
CA LEU A 211 2.41 -5.11 -13.83
C LEU A 211 1.83 -4.99 -15.23
N SER A 212 0.94 -5.90 -15.60
CA SER A 212 0.19 -5.89 -16.85
C SER A 212 -1.29 -6.13 -16.57
N ALA A 213 -2.16 -5.63 -17.44
CA ALA A 213 -3.56 -6.06 -17.45
C ALA A 213 -3.66 -7.35 -18.26
N ALA A 214 -4.41 -8.33 -17.78
CA ALA A 214 -4.64 -9.55 -18.55
C ALA A 214 -5.54 -9.25 -19.76
N ASP A 215 -5.28 -9.91 -20.90
CA ASP A 215 -6.06 -9.75 -22.12
C ASP A 215 -7.52 -10.14 -21.90
N GLY A 216 -8.44 -9.24 -22.24
CA GLY A 216 -9.88 -9.45 -22.05
C GLY A 216 -10.33 -9.52 -20.58
N ALA A 217 -9.45 -9.24 -19.62
CA ALA A 217 -9.81 -9.26 -18.20
C ALA A 217 -10.86 -8.21 -17.87
N ALA A 218 -11.77 -8.57 -16.97
CA ALA A 218 -12.71 -7.61 -16.41
C ALA A 218 -11.94 -6.43 -15.81
N VAL A 219 -12.34 -5.21 -16.18
CA VAL A 219 -11.76 -3.97 -15.67
C VAL A 219 -11.76 -3.96 -14.14
N ASP A 220 -12.72 -4.61 -13.48
CA ASP A 220 -12.70 -4.82 -12.04
C ASP A 220 -13.20 -6.24 -11.70
N ARG A 221 -12.72 -6.78 -10.57
CA ARG A 221 -13.16 -8.06 -10.01
C ARG A 221 -13.77 -7.83 -8.63
N ALA A 222 -15.01 -8.30 -8.44
CA ALA A 222 -15.80 -8.07 -7.23
C ALA A 222 -15.19 -8.78 -5.99
N ASP A 223 -14.58 -9.93 -6.24
CA ASP A 223 -13.97 -10.89 -5.33
C ASP A 223 -12.55 -10.49 -4.87
N LEU A 224 -11.81 -9.73 -5.67
CA LEU A 224 -10.44 -9.33 -5.33
C LEU A 224 -10.44 -8.29 -4.19
N ARG A 225 -9.96 -8.69 -3.01
CA ARG A 225 -9.88 -7.85 -1.80
C ARG A 225 -8.48 -7.88 -1.19
N PHE A 226 -7.97 -6.69 -0.89
CA PHE A 226 -6.73 -6.48 -0.15
C PHE A 226 -7.03 -5.91 1.24
N ASP A 227 -6.43 -6.47 2.29
CA ASP A 227 -6.54 -6.07 3.68
C ASP A 227 -5.17 -6.08 4.39
N PRO A 228 -4.47 -4.92 4.43
CA PRO A 228 -3.13 -4.84 5.01
C PRO A 228 -3.13 -4.93 6.54
N LEU A 229 -4.30 -4.89 7.19
CA LEU A 229 -4.38 -5.02 8.65
C LEU A 229 -4.43 -6.48 9.08
N SER A 230 -5.11 -7.30 8.29
CA SER A 230 -5.26 -8.74 8.53
C SER A 230 -4.13 -9.54 7.89
N SER A 231 -3.58 -9.03 6.79
CA SER A 231 -2.54 -9.69 6.00
C SER A 231 -1.40 -8.71 5.65
N PRO A 232 -0.66 -8.16 6.63
CA PRO A 232 0.50 -7.31 6.31
C PRO A 232 1.64 -8.13 5.66
N PRO A 233 2.58 -7.49 4.94
CA PRO A 233 3.79 -8.16 4.44
C PRO A 233 4.54 -8.93 5.52
N THR A 234 5.16 -10.05 5.17
CA THR A 234 5.90 -10.89 6.12
C THR A 234 6.96 -10.08 6.86
N GLY A 235 6.95 -10.16 8.20
CA GLY A 235 7.84 -9.37 9.06
C GLY A 235 7.38 -7.93 9.31
N ALA A 236 6.31 -7.47 8.66
CA ALA A 236 5.70 -6.17 8.93
C ALA A 236 4.60 -6.27 9.99
N GLY A 237 4.68 -5.42 11.01
CA GLY A 237 3.61 -5.17 11.96
C GLY A 237 2.81 -3.91 11.62
N THR A 238 1.67 -3.75 12.29
CA THR A 238 0.88 -2.51 12.28
C THR A 238 0.90 -1.85 13.65
N PHE A 239 0.95 -0.52 13.68
CA PHE A 239 0.81 0.25 14.92
C PHE A 239 -0.64 0.24 15.40
N ALA A 240 -0.86 0.35 16.72
CA ALA A 240 -2.22 0.34 17.28
C ALA A 240 -3.08 1.50 16.75
N TRP A 241 -2.48 2.68 16.54
CA TRP A 241 -3.17 3.86 16.02
C TRP A 241 -3.57 3.72 14.55
N THR A 242 -2.75 3.07 13.70
CA THR A 242 -3.11 2.85 12.28
C THR A 242 -4.31 1.92 12.17
N ARG A 243 -4.35 0.87 13.01
CA ARG A 243 -5.51 -0.01 13.12
C ARG A 243 -6.75 0.74 13.61
N ALA A 244 -6.61 1.58 14.62
CA ALA A 244 -7.72 2.38 15.16
C ALA A 244 -8.32 3.34 14.12
N LEU A 245 -7.47 3.95 13.29
CA LEU A 245 -7.85 4.86 12.22
C LEU A 245 -8.62 4.16 11.08
N ARG A 246 -8.19 2.96 10.69
CA ARG A 246 -8.76 2.24 9.53
C ARG A 246 -9.93 1.32 9.88
N LYS A 247 -10.02 0.82 11.12
CA LYS A 247 -10.97 -0.24 11.53
C LYS A 247 -12.43 0.12 11.25
N ARG A 248 -12.85 1.37 11.47
CA ARG A 248 -14.25 1.78 11.30
C ARG A 248 -14.64 1.93 9.83
N SER A 249 -13.79 2.52 8.99
CA SER A 249 -14.01 2.61 7.55
C SER A 249 -14.05 1.24 6.87
N TYR A 250 -13.14 0.34 7.23
CA TYR A 250 -13.14 -1.02 6.68
C TYR A 250 -14.40 -1.80 7.09
N ARG A 251 -14.84 -1.67 8.35
CA ARG A 251 -16.10 -2.30 8.80
C ARG A 251 -17.32 -1.74 8.09
N ALA A 252 -17.38 -0.42 7.87
CA ALA A 252 -18.48 0.22 7.16
C ALA A 252 -18.54 -0.19 5.68
N ALA A 253 -17.38 -0.36 5.04
CA ALA A 253 -17.28 -0.83 3.66
C ALA A 253 -17.63 -2.32 3.47
N ARG A 254 -17.64 -3.12 4.55
CA ARG A 254 -17.84 -4.59 4.50
C ARG A 254 -19.24 -5.09 4.86
N ARG A 255 -20.10 -4.27 5.48
CA ARG A 255 -21.48 -4.73 5.76
C ARG A 255 -22.24 -4.82 4.44
N ASP A 256 -23.03 -5.87 4.24
CA ASP A 256 -23.95 -5.99 3.11
C ASP A 256 -25.06 -4.93 3.21
#